data_AF-A0A034WB86-F1
#
_entry.id   AF-A0A034WB86-F1
#
_cell.length_a   1.000
_cell.length_b   1.000
_cell.length_c   1.000
_cell.angle_alpha   90.00
_cell.angle_beta   90.00
_cell.angle_gamma   90.00
#
_symmetry.space_group_name_H-M   'P 1'
#
loop_
_entity.id
_entity.type
_entity.pdbx_description
1 polymer ?
#
loop_
_entity_poly.entity_id
_entity_poly.type
_entity_poly.pdbx_seq_one_letter_code
_entity_poly.pdbx_strand_id
1 'polypeptide(L)'
;MSNSPKIPDVNDSEVANAIINSKPLRLEDVAILNNDNCKIKDKQRVERILNEFMSGGHERLQIVSDFDFTITKQRTSNGATVPSSFGIFEECKSLPPNFVKAARELHDIYRPIEVSPHISRAEKVKAMIEWWTKSGENLM
;
A
#
# COMPACT_ATOMS: atom_id res chain seq x y z
N MET A 1 42.05 14.49 -20.30
CA MET A 1 41.66 15.35 -19.15
C MET A 1 40.14 15.35 -19.07
N SER A 2 39.54 14.40 -18.34
CA SER A 2 38.09 14.38 -18.09
C SER A 2 37.83 14.91 -16.68
N ASN A 3 37.45 16.19 -16.59
CA ASN A 3 36.94 16.76 -15.34
C ASN A 3 35.48 16.33 -15.18
N SER A 4 35.26 15.16 -14.58
CA SER A 4 33.95 14.82 -14.03
C SER A 4 33.69 15.71 -12.80
N PRO A 5 32.49 16.28 -12.62
CA PRO A 5 32.19 17.07 -11.44
C PRO A 5 32.23 16.16 -10.21
N LYS A 6 33.06 16.50 -9.21
CA LYS A 6 32.97 15.90 -7.88
C LYS A 6 31.67 16.39 -7.26
N ILE A 7 30.73 15.47 -7.03
CA ILE A 7 29.58 15.72 -6.17
C ILE A 7 30.16 15.95 -4.76
N PRO A 8 29.89 17.09 -4.11
CA PRO A 8 30.42 17.35 -2.78
C PRO A 8 29.86 16.30 -1.81
N ASP A 9 30.75 15.60 -1.10
CA ASP A 9 30.39 14.80 0.08
C ASP A 9 29.83 15.76 1.12
N VAL A 10 28.50 15.86 1.20
CA VAL A 10 27.83 16.59 2.28
C VAL A 10 28.01 15.73 3.53
N ASN A 11 28.75 16.25 4.50
CA ASN A 11 29.07 15.53 5.73
C ASN A 11 27.79 15.24 6.52
N ASP A 12 27.56 13.99 6.93
CA ASP A 12 26.36 13.56 7.66
C ASP A 12 26.10 14.40 8.92
N SER A 13 27.16 14.94 9.54
CA SER A 13 27.05 15.84 10.69
C SER A 13 26.46 17.23 10.34
N GLU A 14 26.71 17.75 9.13
CA GLU A 14 26.14 19.02 8.68
C GLU A 14 24.66 18.88 8.32
N VAL A 15 24.28 17.74 7.72
CA VAL A 15 22.88 17.39 7.45
C VAL A 15 22.11 17.22 8.77
N ALA A 16 22.68 16.47 9.72
CA ALA A 16 22.07 16.29 11.03
C ALA A 16 21.89 17.62 11.78
N ASN A 17 22.89 18.51 11.76
CA ASN A 17 22.81 19.83 12.39
C ASN A 17 21.79 20.76 11.70
N ALA A 18 21.62 20.67 10.38
CA ALA A 18 20.59 21.42 9.65
C ALA A 18 19.17 20.91 9.99
N ILE A 19 19.00 19.60 10.16
CA ILE A 19 17.72 18.99 10.57
C ILE A 19 17.36 19.38 12.01
N ILE A 20 18.31 19.32 12.94
CA ILE A 20 18.10 19.68 14.35
C ILE A 20 17.68 21.16 14.53
N ASN A 21 18.15 22.05 13.65
CA ASN A 21 17.82 23.48 13.67
C ASN A 21 16.68 23.86 12.72
N SER A 22 16.04 22.89 12.05
CA SER A 22 14.96 23.17 11.11
C SER A 22 13.65 23.48 11.84
N LYS A 23 12.89 24.45 11.30
CA LYS A 23 11.54 24.76 11.77
C LYS A 23 10.68 23.48 11.67
N PRO A 24 9.84 23.17 12.66
CA PRO A 24 8.96 22.00 12.59
C PRO A 24 8.02 22.09 11.39
N LEU A 25 7.86 20.97 10.70
CA LEU A 25 6.97 20.81 9.56
C LEU A 25 5.51 21.01 9.99
N ARG A 26 4.77 21.80 9.21
CA ARG A 26 3.32 21.99 9.33
C ARG A 26 2.64 21.35 8.12
N LEU A 27 1.44 20.81 8.29
CA LEU A 27 0.73 20.19 7.15
C LEU A 27 0.45 21.20 6.04
N GLU A 28 0.19 22.46 6.38
CA GLU A 28 -0.05 23.56 5.44
C GLU A 28 1.14 23.83 4.52
N ASP A 29 2.36 23.52 4.96
CA ASP A 29 3.58 23.68 4.19
C ASP A 29 3.78 22.54 3.15
N VAL A 30 2.99 21.46 3.25
CA VAL A 30 3.08 20.27 2.37
C VAL A 30 1.86 20.18 1.46
N ALA A 31 1.96 20.77 0.27
CA ALA A 31 0.84 20.91 -0.67
C ALA A 31 0.05 19.60 -0.92
N ILE A 32 0.75 18.47 -1.11
CA ILE A 32 0.11 17.17 -1.39
C ILE A 32 -0.79 16.65 -0.26
N LEU A 33 -0.55 17.07 0.99
CA LEU A 33 -1.36 16.68 2.15
C LEU A 33 -2.61 17.56 2.32
N ASN A 34 -2.75 18.64 1.52
CA ASN A 34 -3.89 19.55 1.52
C ASN A 34 -4.86 19.33 0.35
N ASN A 35 -4.59 18.34 -0.52
CA ASN A 35 -5.48 18.00 -1.62
C ASN A 35 -6.82 17.43 -1.14
N ASP A 36 -7.89 17.61 -1.92
CA ASP A 36 -9.23 17.11 -1.59
C ASP A 36 -9.31 15.59 -1.41
N ASN A 37 -8.40 14.84 -2.03
CA ASN A 37 -8.30 13.39 -1.91
C ASN A 37 -7.53 12.93 -0.67
N CYS A 38 -6.90 13.83 0.09
CA CYS A 38 -6.23 13.53 1.35
C CYS A 38 -7.17 13.80 2.53
N LYS A 39 -7.60 12.74 3.23
CA LYS A 39 -8.50 12.86 4.39
C LYS A 39 -7.73 12.52 5.68
N ILE A 40 -7.47 13.54 6.50
CA ILE A 40 -6.73 13.41 7.76
C ILE A 40 -7.69 13.67 8.93
N LYS A 41 -7.88 12.68 9.80
CA LYS A 41 -8.75 12.77 10.99
C LYS A 41 -8.15 13.68 12.08
N ASP A 42 -6.87 13.50 12.39
CA ASP A 42 -6.16 14.23 13.44
C ASP A 42 -4.90 14.86 12.85
N LYS A 43 -5.00 16.15 12.50
CA LYS A 43 -3.93 16.89 11.84
C LYS A 43 -2.71 17.06 12.75
N GLN A 44 -2.92 17.41 14.02
CA GLN A 44 -1.83 17.63 14.98
C GLN A 44 -1.04 16.35 15.26
N ARG A 45 -1.70 15.19 15.29
CA ARG A 45 -1.00 13.91 15.42
C ARG A 45 -0.15 13.59 14.20
N VAL A 46 -0.65 13.83 12.99
CA VAL A 46 0.13 13.58 11.76
C VAL A 46 1.34 14.51 11.69
N GLU A 47 1.20 15.81 12.04
CA GLU A 47 2.35 16.74 12.12
C GLU A 47 3.44 16.21 13.04
N ARG A 48 3.08 15.76 14.25
CA ARG A 48 4.06 15.20 15.18
C ARG A 48 4.76 13.98 14.61
N ILE A 49 4.02 13.05 14.01
CA ILE A 49 4.60 11.83 13.41
C ILE A 49 5.58 12.18 12.29
N LEU A 50 5.24 13.13 11.40
CA LEU A 50 6.12 13.54 10.31
C LEU A 50 7.40 14.21 10.81
N ASN A 51 7.30 15.07 11.83
CA ASN A 51 8.47 15.69 12.45
C ASN A 51 9.38 14.65 13.14
N GLU A 52 8.82 13.61 13.77
CA GLU A 52 9.60 12.49 14.32
C GLU A 52 10.30 11.65 13.24
N PHE A 53 9.67 11.46 12.08
CA PHE A 53 10.33 10.82 10.94
C PHE A 53 11.48 11.66 10.40
N MET A 54 11.30 12.99 10.32
CA MET A 54 12.37 13.89 9.88
C MET A 54 13.53 13.92 10.86
N SER A 55 13.26 14.01 12.17
CA SER A 55 14.30 14.02 13.21
C SER A 55 15.01 12.67 13.34
N GLY A 56 14.30 11.57 13.08
CA GLY A 56 14.86 10.23 13.13
C GLY A 56 15.77 9.88 11.94
N GLY A 57 15.60 10.57 10.81
CA GLY A 57 16.37 10.30 9.60
C GLY A 57 16.07 8.92 8.98
N HIS A 58 16.74 8.64 7.86
CA HIS A 58 16.51 7.41 7.09
C HIS A 58 16.97 6.15 7.84
N GLU A 59 17.96 6.26 8.74
CA GLU A 59 18.46 5.13 9.55
C GLU A 59 17.39 4.53 10.48
N ARG A 60 16.38 5.33 10.85
CA ARG A 60 15.27 4.91 11.72
C ARG A 60 13.98 4.62 10.94
N LEU A 61 14.02 4.71 9.61
CA LEU A 61 12.84 4.53 8.75
C LEU A 61 12.78 3.10 8.20
N GLN A 62 11.62 2.48 8.32
CA GLN A 62 11.27 1.23 7.64
C GLN A 62 9.90 1.37 6.98
N ILE A 63 9.71 0.69 5.85
CA ILE A 63 8.45 0.70 5.12
C ILE A 63 7.88 -0.73 5.10
N VAL A 64 6.63 -0.87 5.53
CA VAL A 64 5.83 -2.09 5.38
C VAL A 64 4.61 -1.70 4.54
N SER A 65 4.42 -2.36 3.42
CA SER A 65 3.35 -2.04 2.46
C SER A 65 2.65 -3.30 1.99
N ASP A 66 1.35 -3.17 1.75
CA ASP A 66 0.56 -4.16 1.02
C ASP A 66 0.86 -4.09 -0.49
N PHE A 67 0.51 -5.13 -1.24
CA PHE A 67 0.79 -5.21 -2.67
C PHE A 67 -0.42 -4.86 -3.53
N ASP A 68 -1.45 -5.71 -3.48
CA ASP A 68 -2.64 -5.57 -4.31
C ASP A 68 -3.39 -4.29 -3.93
N PHE A 69 -3.70 -3.46 -4.93
CA PHE A 69 -4.46 -2.22 -4.77
C PHE A 69 -3.78 -1.14 -3.90
N THR A 70 -2.52 -1.36 -3.51
CA THR A 70 -1.64 -0.41 -2.81
C THR A 70 -0.43 -0.04 -3.67
N ILE A 71 0.40 -1.03 -4.05
CA ILE A 71 1.47 -0.86 -5.04
C ILE A 71 0.87 -0.94 -6.45
N THR A 72 -0.01 -1.91 -6.69
CA THR A 72 -0.76 -1.99 -7.95
C THR A 72 -1.88 -0.96 -7.95
N LYS A 73 -2.16 -0.39 -9.13
CA LYS A 73 -3.24 0.60 -9.28
C LYS A 73 -4.60 -0.04 -8.95
N GLN A 74 -5.44 0.68 -8.21
CA GLN A 74 -6.84 0.28 -7.99
C GLN A 74 -7.67 0.32 -9.28
N ARG A 75 -7.38 1.31 -10.12
CA ARG A 75 -8.04 1.53 -11.41
C ARG A 75 -7.04 1.95 -12.47
N THR A 76 -7.27 1.52 -13.70
CA THR A 76 -6.58 2.00 -14.89
C THR A 76 -6.97 3.46 -15.19
N SER A 77 -6.24 4.11 -16.11
CA SER A 77 -6.52 5.48 -16.53
C SER A 77 -7.91 5.67 -17.16
N ASN A 78 -8.50 4.61 -17.72
CA ASN A 78 -9.86 4.60 -18.25
C ASN A 78 -10.93 4.13 -17.23
N GLY A 79 -10.57 3.94 -15.96
CA GLY A 79 -11.49 3.59 -14.87
C GLY A 79 -11.78 2.11 -14.69
N ALA A 80 -11.20 1.23 -15.52
CA ALA A 80 -11.34 -0.22 -15.38
C ALA A 80 -10.60 -0.75 -14.13
N THR A 81 -11.10 -1.85 -13.58
CA THR A 81 -10.48 -2.54 -12.44
C THR A 81 -9.22 -3.28 -12.87
N VAL A 82 -8.21 -3.29 -12.01
CA VAL A 82 -6.99 -4.10 -12.18
C VAL A 82 -7.19 -5.43 -11.45
N PRO A 83 -6.71 -6.57 -11.98
CA PRO A 83 -6.76 -7.84 -11.25
C PRO A 83 -5.82 -7.81 -10.04
N SER A 84 -6.18 -8.56 -8.99
CA SER A 84 -5.26 -8.88 -7.90
C SER A 84 -4.19 -9.88 -8.35
N SER A 85 -3.22 -10.17 -7.49
CA SER A 85 -2.24 -11.25 -7.69
C SER A 85 -2.89 -12.60 -8.04
N PHE A 86 -3.98 -12.97 -7.37
CA PHE A 86 -4.78 -14.16 -7.70
C PHE A 86 -5.47 -14.04 -9.06
N GLY A 87 -6.08 -12.89 -9.34
CA GLY A 87 -6.71 -12.65 -10.64
C GLY A 87 -5.72 -12.76 -11.80
N ILE A 88 -4.48 -12.29 -11.62
CA ILE A 88 -3.41 -12.45 -12.62
C ILE A 88 -3.09 -13.93 -12.84
N PHE A 89 -3.00 -14.71 -11.75
CA PHE A 89 -2.74 -16.14 -11.85
C PHE A 89 -3.85 -16.88 -12.60
N GLU A 90 -5.12 -16.57 -12.32
CA GLU A 90 -6.29 -17.20 -12.97
C GLU A 90 -6.38 -16.94 -14.49
N GLU A 91 -5.76 -15.87 -15.00
CA GLU A 91 -5.70 -15.56 -16.43
C GLU A 91 -4.63 -16.38 -17.19
N CYS A 92 -3.82 -17.19 -16.49
CA CYS A 92 -2.84 -18.07 -17.12
C CYS A 92 -3.53 -19.16 -17.96
N LYS A 93 -3.34 -19.11 -19.28
CA LYS A 93 -3.94 -20.07 -20.25
C LYS A 93 -3.55 -21.53 -20.04
N SER A 94 -2.47 -21.79 -19.32
CA SER A 94 -2.03 -23.15 -18.99
C SER A 94 -2.83 -23.78 -17.85
N LEU A 95 -3.67 -23.00 -17.15
CA LEU A 95 -4.49 -23.52 -16.06
C LEU A 95 -5.65 -24.38 -16.61
N PRO A 96 -5.96 -25.51 -15.93
CA PRO A 96 -7.13 -26.31 -16.27
C PRO A 96 -8.43 -25.48 -16.20
N PRO A 97 -9.36 -25.60 -17.17
CA PRO A 97 -10.60 -24.81 -17.16
C PRO A 97 -11.48 -25.04 -15.92
N ASN A 98 -11.43 -26.24 -15.33
CA ASN A 98 -12.13 -26.56 -14.09
C ASN A 98 -11.57 -25.80 -12.88
N PHE A 99 -10.25 -25.56 -12.84
CA PHE A 99 -9.63 -24.76 -11.79
C PHE A 99 -10.13 -23.31 -11.84
N VAL A 100 -10.06 -22.69 -13.02
CA VAL A 100 -10.51 -21.29 -13.22
C VAL A 100 -12.00 -21.14 -12.89
N LYS A 101 -12.82 -22.14 -13.26
CA LYS A 101 -14.23 -22.17 -12.89
C LYS A 101 -14.44 -22.21 -11.37
N ALA A 102 -13.75 -23.11 -10.67
CA ALA A 102 -13.87 -23.24 -9.22
C ALA A 102 -13.38 -21.98 -8.47
N ALA A 103 -12.30 -21.36 -8.94
CA ALA A 103 -11.79 -20.10 -8.39
C ALA A 103 -12.82 -18.96 -8.53
N ARG A 104 -13.45 -18.84 -9.70
CA ARG A 104 -14.53 -17.87 -9.94
C ARG A 104 -15.76 -18.11 -9.06
N GLU A 105 -16.18 -19.36 -8.90
CA GLU A 105 -17.30 -19.72 -8.03
C GLU A 105 -17.03 -19.34 -6.56
N LEU A 106 -15.81 -19.59 -6.06
CA LEU A 106 -15.41 -19.13 -4.74
C LEU A 106 -15.41 -17.60 -4.64
N HIS A 107 -14.84 -16.91 -5.64
CA HIS A 107 -14.82 -15.45 -5.68
C HIS A 107 -16.24 -14.87 -5.61
N ASP A 108 -17.18 -15.39 -6.40
CA ASP A 108 -18.56 -14.90 -6.44
C ASP A 108 -19.31 -15.08 -5.12
N ILE A 109 -18.93 -16.08 -4.31
CA ILE A 109 -19.48 -16.30 -2.96
C ILE A 109 -18.84 -15.36 -1.94
N TYR A 110 -17.50 -15.30 -1.91
CA TYR A 110 -16.77 -14.69 -0.79
C TYR A 110 -16.46 -13.21 -0.98
N ARG A 111 -16.29 -12.72 -2.21
CA ARG A 111 -16.01 -11.31 -2.48
C ARG A 111 -17.12 -10.37 -1.99
N PRO A 112 -18.42 -10.67 -2.19
CA PRO A 112 -19.49 -9.85 -1.63
C PRO A 112 -19.46 -9.77 -0.10
N ILE A 113 -19.06 -10.86 0.55
CA ILE A 113 -18.94 -10.93 2.03
C ILE A 113 -17.79 -10.03 2.50
N GLU A 114 -16.65 -10.09 1.82
CA GLU A 114 -15.45 -9.31 2.14
C GLU A 114 -15.75 -7.79 2.16
N VAL A 115 -16.41 -7.29 1.11
CA VAL A 115 -16.65 -5.85 0.94
C VAL A 115 -17.90 -5.33 1.65
N SER A 116 -18.78 -6.22 2.12
CA SER A 116 -20.07 -5.81 2.70
C SER A 116 -19.89 -4.95 3.97
N PRO A 117 -20.47 -3.73 4.05
CA PRO A 117 -20.41 -2.94 5.27
C PRO A 117 -21.35 -3.44 6.37
N HIS A 118 -22.25 -4.39 6.06
CA HIS A 118 -23.30 -4.87 6.95
C HIS A 118 -22.94 -6.17 7.69
N ILE A 119 -21.83 -6.82 7.33
CA ILE A 119 -21.36 -8.05 7.96
C ILE A 119 -20.31 -7.73 9.01
N SER A 120 -20.38 -8.38 10.17
CA SER A 120 -19.45 -8.14 11.25
C SER A 120 -18.02 -8.53 10.88
N ARG A 121 -17.03 -7.90 11.53
CA ARG A 121 -15.62 -8.24 11.31
C ARG A 121 -15.32 -9.71 11.64
N ALA A 122 -15.95 -10.27 12.67
CA ALA A 122 -15.73 -11.66 13.08
C ALA A 122 -16.23 -12.66 12.01
N GLU A 123 -17.41 -12.41 11.46
CA GLU A 123 -17.97 -13.23 10.38
C GLU A 123 -17.14 -13.13 9.10
N LYS A 124 -16.70 -11.91 8.74
CA LYS A 124 -15.78 -11.72 7.62
C LYS A 124 -14.49 -12.50 7.77
N VAL A 125 -13.87 -12.46 8.96
CA VAL A 125 -12.63 -13.20 9.22
C VAL A 125 -12.84 -14.69 9.01
N LYS A 126 -13.94 -15.27 9.52
CA LYS A 126 -14.27 -16.68 9.31
C LYS A 126 -14.45 -17.00 7.82
N ALA A 127 -15.18 -16.16 7.08
CA ALA A 127 -15.41 -16.34 5.65
C ALA A 127 -14.11 -16.21 4.83
N MET A 128 -13.22 -15.29 5.17
CA MET A 128 -11.92 -15.15 4.49
C MET A 128 -11.02 -16.35 4.75
N ILE A 129 -10.98 -16.86 5.98
CA ILE A 129 -10.24 -18.10 6.28
C ILE A 129 -10.76 -19.24 5.41
N GLU A 130 -12.09 -19.43 5.36
CA GLU A 130 -12.70 -20.48 4.55
C GLU A 130 -12.38 -20.31 3.05
N TRP A 131 -12.45 -19.09 2.53
CA TRP A 131 -12.12 -18.80 1.13
C TRP A 131 -10.66 -19.14 0.81
N TRP A 132 -9.72 -18.70 1.65
CA TRP A 132 -8.29 -18.97 1.47
C TRP A 132 -7.98 -20.46 1.58
N THR A 133 -8.61 -21.19 2.51
CA THR A 133 -8.47 -22.64 2.62
C THR A 133 -8.95 -23.35 1.36
N LYS A 134 -10.18 -23.07 0.90
CA LYS A 134 -10.74 -23.69 -0.31
C LYS A 134 -9.96 -23.34 -1.58
N SER A 135 -9.44 -22.11 -1.67
CA SER A 135 -8.61 -21.69 -2.80
C SER A 135 -7.29 -22.46 -2.84
N GLY A 136 -6.68 -22.71 -1.66
CA GLY A 136 -5.49 -23.55 -1.53
C GLY A 136 -5.75 -25.02 -1.88
N GLU A 137 -6.89 -25.57 -1.44
CA GLU A 137 -7.33 -26.94 -1.79
C GLU A 137 -7.56 -27.12 -3.28
N ASN A 138 -8.13 -26.11 -3.96
CA ASN A 138 -8.32 -26.14 -5.42
C ASN A 138 -6.99 -26.18 -6.19
N LEU A 139 -5.90 -25.70 -5.60
CA LEU A 139 -4.58 -25.63 -6.23
C LEU A 139 -3.79 -26.95 -6.13
N MET A 140 -4.13 -27.80 -5.16
CA MET A 140 -3.46 -29.08 -4.87
C MET A 140 -4.12 -30.25 -5.62
#